data_AF-A0A7X8WY10-F1
#
_entry.id   AF-A0A7X8WY10-F1
#
_cell.length_a   1.000
_cell.length_b   1.000
_cell.length_c   1.000
_cell.angle_alpha   90.00
_cell.angle_beta   90.00
_cell.angle_gamma   90.00
#
_symmetry.space_group_name_H-M   'P 1'
#
loop_
_entity.id
_entity.type
_entity.pdbx_description
1 polymer ?
#
loop_
_entity_poly.entity_id
_entity_poly.type
_entity_poly.pdbx_seq_one_letter_code
_entity_poly.pdbx_strand_id
1 'polypeptide(L)' 'METAISGAILAIVTTQKDKVASGVPVFFAKDQEEVQRTCILLSRVLKAMTHDLENGVYILVRH' A
#
# COMPACT_ATOMS: atom_id res chain seq x y z
N MET A 1 -19.73 -18.61 -6.86
CA MET A 1 -18.94 -17.59 -7.57
C MET A 1 -18.26 -16.73 -6.52
N GLU A 2 -16.93 -16.77 -6.44
CA GLU A 2 -16.18 -15.73 -5.73
C GLU A 2 -16.18 -14.50 -6.62
N THR A 3 -16.93 -13.47 -6.25
CA THR A 3 -16.75 -12.14 -6.84
C THR A 3 -15.46 -11.55 -6.27
N ALA A 4 -14.37 -11.66 -7.03
CA ALA A 4 -13.11 -11.04 -6.67
C ALA A 4 -13.23 -9.52 -6.80
N ILE A 5 -12.86 -8.80 -5.74
CA ILE A 5 -12.74 -7.34 -5.76
C ILE A 5 -11.54 -7.00 -6.67
N SER A 6 -11.78 -6.23 -7.72
CA SER A 6 -10.77 -5.72 -8.66
C SER A 6 -10.76 -4.19 -8.64
N GLY A 7 -9.58 -3.59 -8.76
CA GLY A 7 -9.37 -2.14 -8.77
C GLY A 7 -9.45 -1.47 -7.39
N ALA A 8 -9.37 -2.23 -6.29
CA ALA A 8 -9.45 -1.68 -4.93
C ALA A 8 -8.07 -1.46 -4.31
N ILE A 9 -7.92 -0.32 -3.63
CA ILE A 9 -6.77 -0.03 -2.75
C ILE A 9 -6.94 -0.84 -1.47
N LEU A 10 -5.98 -1.71 -1.19
CA LEU A 10 -5.98 -2.58 -0.01
C LEU A 10 -5.18 -2.00 1.16
N ALA A 11 -4.13 -1.25 0.89
CA ALA A 11 -3.28 -0.64 1.91
C ALA A 11 -2.45 0.52 1.34
N ILE A 12 -1.96 1.36 2.24
CA ILE A 12 -1.05 2.45 1.95
C ILE A 12 0.21 2.28 2.81
N VAL A 13 1.38 2.56 2.24
CA VAL A 13 2.67 2.60 2.95
C VAL A 13 3.30 3.97 2.70
N THR A 14 3.71 4.67 3.77
CA THR A 14 4.33 5.99 3.65
C THR A 14 5.19 6.33 4.87
N THR A 15 6.12 7.27 4.72
CA THR A 15 6.81 7.93 5.85
C THR A 15 6.07 9.20 6.31
N GLN A 16 5.06 9.67 5.55
CA GLN A 16 4.41 10.97 5.73
C GLN A 16 3.00 10.81 6.29
N LYS A 17 2.85 11.03 7.60
CA LYS A 17 1.58 10.85 8.33
C LYS A 17 0.48 11.83 7.95
N ASP A 18 0.87 12.99 7.41
CA ASP A 18 0.01 14.10 7.00
C ASP A 18 -0.64 13.90 5.62
N LYS A 19 -0.12 12.97 4.81
CA LYS A 19 -0.56 12.78 3.42
C LYS A 19 -1.70 11.77 3.22
N VAL A 20 -2.16 11.12 4.29
CA VAL A 20 -3.04 9.94 4.22
C VAL A 20 -4.21 10.05 5.19
N ALA A 21 -5.39 9.64 4.72
CA ALA A 21 -6.63 9.64 5.49
C ALA A 21 -7.05 8.20 5.89
N SER A 22 -7.88 8.10 6.94
CA SER A 22 -8.22 6.86 7.67
C SER A 22 -9.14 5.85 6.95
N GLY A 23 -9.15 5.79 5.62
CA GLY A 23 -10.09 4.95 4.85
C GLY A 23 -9.64 3.51 4.59
N VAL A 24 -8.34 3.23 4.70
CA VAL A 24 -7.72 1.94 4.40
C VAL A 24 -6.55 1.70 5.37
N PRO A 25 -6.08 0.46 5.57
CA PRO A 25 -4.88 0.19 6.36
C PRO A 25 -3.69 1.04 5.90
N VAL A 26 -3.11 1.80 6.83
CA VAL A 26 -1.92 2.65 6.58
C VAL A 26 -0.76 2.15 7.44
N PHE A 27 0.37 1.88 6.79
CA PHE A 27 1.62 1.48 7.42
C PHE A 27 2.61 2.63 7.37
N PHE A 28 3.00 3.14 8.54
CA PHE A 28 4.00 4.19 8.66
C PHE A 28 5.39 3.60 8.79
N ALA A 29 6.22 3.79 7.77
CA ALA A 29 7.62 3.39 7.76
C ALA A 29 8.51 4.53 8.28
N LYS A 30 9.67 4.18 8.81
CA LYS A 30 10.69 5.12 9.31
C LYS A 30 11.50 5.76 8.19
N ASP A 31 11.70 5.04 7.08
CA ASP A 31 12.52 5.44 5.94
C ASP A 31 12.08 4.72 4.66
N GLN A 32 12.69 5.09 3.53
CA GLN A 32 12.36 4.52 2.22
C GLN A 32 12.73 3.03 2.10
N GLU A 33 13.75 2.55 2.82
CA GLU A 33 14.11 1.14 2.81
C GLU A 33 12.99 0.30 3.45
N GLU A 34 12.44 0.76 4.58
CA GLU A 34 11.31 0.13 5.24
C GLU A 34 10.03 0.23 4.43
N VAL A 35 9.81 1.33 3.70
CA VAL A 35 8.69 1.44 2.73
C VAL A 35 8.76 0.31 1.71
N GLN A 36 9.91 0.17 1.02
CA GLN A 36 10.10 -0.85 -0.02
C GLN A 36 9.93 -2.26 0.55
N ARG A 37 10.53 -2.54 1.71
CA ARG A 37 10.40 -3.84 2.39
C ARG A 37 8.95 -4.15 2.76
N THR A 38 8.23 -3.18 3.31
CA THR A 38 6.83 -3.33 3.70
C THR A 38 5.94 -3.57 2.48
N CYS A 39 6.14 -2.81 1.40
CA CYS A 39 5.44 -3.00 0.13
C CYS A 39 5.66 -4.40 -0.46
N ILE A 40 6.89 -4.94 -0.42
CA ILE A 40 7.22 -6.30 -0.90
C ILE A 40 6.52 -7.37 -0.07
N LEU A 41 6.47 -7.19 1.26
CA LEU A 41 5.80 -8.16 2.14
C LEU A 41 4.28 -8.13 1.92
N LEU A 42 3.69 -6.95 1.88
CA LEU A 42 2.25 -6.78 1.70
C LEU A 42 1.79 -7.24 0.31
N SER A 43 2.55 -7.01 -0.75
CA SER A 43 2.20 -7.47 -2.10
C SER A 43 2.09 -8.99 -2.17
N ARG A 44 2.99 -9.71 -1.48
CA ARG A 44 2.95 -11.19 -1.37
C ARG A 44 1.77 -11.69 -0.55
N VAL A 45 1.51 -11.07 0.61
CA VAL A 45 0.42 -11.47 1.50
C VAL A 45 -0.95 -11.20 0.88
N LEU A 46 -1.12 -10.02 0.28
CA LEU A 46 -2.40 -9.56 -0.26
C LEU A 46 -2.65 -10.01 -1.71
N LYS A 47 -1.63 -10.57 -2.37
CA LYS A 47 -1.61 -10.83 -3.81
C LYS A 47 -1.96 -9.55 -4.59
N ALA A 48 -1.27 -8.45 -4.26
CA ALA A 48 -1.54 -7.11 -4.75
C ALA A 48 -0.33 -6.54 -5.50
N MET A 49 -0.58 -5.54 -6.35
CA MET A 49 0.47 -4.77 -7.00
C MET A 49 0.77 -3.50 -6.20
N THR A 50 2.04 -3.13 -6.11
CA THR A 50 2.47 -1.89 -5.47
C THR A 50 2.60 -0.80 -6.52
N HIS A 51 2.03 0.37 -6.27
CA HIS A 51 2.21 1.58 -7.07
C HIS A 51 2.84 2.69 -6.22
N ASP A 52 3.89 3.31 -6.75
CA ASP A 52 4.43 4.57 -6.24
C ASP A 52 3.61 5.72 -6.82
N LEU A 53 3.15 6.64 -5.96
CA LEU A 53 2.45 7.85 -6.38
C LEU A 53 3.38 9.05 -6.59
N GLU A 54 4.70 8.84 -6.50
CA GLU A 54 5.77 9.83 -6.69
C GLU A 54 5.70 11.04 -5.73
N ASN A 55 4.92 10.92 -4.65
CA ASN A 55 4.77 11.93 -3.60
C ASN A 55 5.15 11.38 -2.21
N GLY A 56 5.81 10.22 -2.18
CA GLY A 56 6.19 9.48 -0.98
C GLY A 56 5.06 8.67 -0.35
N VAL A 57 4.00 8.39 -1.12
CA VAL A 57 2.91 7.47 -0.76
C VAL A 57 2.92 6.30 -1.73
N TYR A 58 2.86 5.09 -1.18
CA TYR A 58 2.77 3.85 -1.94
C TYR A 58 1.43 3.19 -1.66
N ILE A 59 0.77 2.72 -2.70
CA ILE A 59 -0.52 2.03 -2.56
C ILE A 59 -0.41 0.59 -3.04
N LEU A 60 -1.14 -0.31 -2.37
CA LEU A 60 -1.31 -1.69 -2.81
C LEU A 60 -2.69 -1.87 -3.42
N VAL A 61 -2.74 -2.26 -4.70
CA VAL A 61 -3.98 -2.43 -5.46
C VAL A 61 -4.18 -3.89 -5.84
N ARG A 62 -5.40 -4.41 -5.67
CA ARG A 62 -5.77 -5.72 -6.21
C ARG A 62 -6.34 -5.56 -7.61
N HIS A 63 -5.70 -6.19 -8.59
CA HIS A 63 -6.21 -6.28 -9.96
C HIS A 63 -7.17 -7.47 -10.08
#